data_AF-A0A1G2JN59-F1
#
_entry.id   AF-A0A1G2JN59-F1
#
_cell.length_a   1.000
_cell.length_b   1.000
_cell.length_c   1.000
_cell.angle_alpha   90.00
_cell.angle_beta   90.00
_cell.angle_gamma   90.00
#
_symmetry.space_group_name_H-M   'P 1'
#
loop_
_entity.id
_entity.type
_entity.pdbx_description
1 polymer ?
#
loop_
_entity_poly.entity_id
_entity_poly.type
_entity_poly.pdbx_seq_one_letter_code
_entity_poly.pdbx_strand_id
1 'polypeptide(L)'
;MINPQDEAQAKEFLKRIEIITMKKDLRKLREADAIKEKSKIVSGGFKKTFGFAQDGSTPNKAVPEELKEIKEKFEREKILNENYIQEIEAEKQLKNYANEEEKQRIFILESQKIELEKKVKDERLRQEPALVMKKNDLNLEKKEIELKLRDLRSQEEKLEAEEKVISEREKATNVPLEKETLEKTRQDLEAKIQEIEKKRWEVEREISKEDSSIEIVNQDYKKIINEENDLKQRITDIDKQLRQIYSQIVQRIQELKKKEKEDIKTAQTEIAKIETKEKEEVQRNQWARSPSTRYSEKEYLRTIPDKVKENLEKQAEAEEEHRRKFLENIETKAKQEDKKYN
;
A
#
# COMPACT_ATOMS: atom_id res chain seq x y z
N MET A 1 30.98 41.94 7.70
CA MET A 1 32.10 41.03 7.40
C MET A 1 31.69 39.65 7.87
N ILE A 2 31.54 38.69 6.96
CA ILE A 2 31.12 37.32 7.32
C ILE A 2 32.33 36.62 7.94
N ASN A 3 32.11 35.97 9.08
CA ASN A 3 33.16 35.32 9.86
C ASN A 3 33.73 34.13 9.05
N PRO A 4 35.06 34.06 8.81
CA PRO A 4 35.67 33.02 7.96
C PRO A 4 35.42 31.59 8.45
N GLN A 5 35.10 31.40 9.74
CA GLN A 5 34.72 30.10 10.29
C GLN A 5 33.33 29.63 9.83
N ASP A 6 32.36 30.56 9.69
CA ASP A 6 31.00 30.24 9.25
C ASP A 6 30.98 29.88 7.76
N GLU A 7 31.85 30.52 6.97
CA GLU A 7 32.01 30.21 5.55
C GLU A 7 32.65 28.82 5.32
N ALA A 8 33.56 28.40 6.21
CA ALA A 8 34.16 27.07 6.18
C ALA A 8 33.13 25.98 6.55
N GLN A 9 32.29 26.22 7.57
CA GLN A 9 31.23 25.29 7.97
C GLN A 9 30.14 25.15 6.89
N ALA A 10 29.75 26.24 6.24
CA ALA A 10 28.80 26.19 5.13
C ALA A 10 29.34 25.39 3.93
N LYS A 11 30.64 25.55 3.61
CA LYS A 11 31.31 24.77 2.55
C LYS A 11 31.39 23.28 2.89
N GLU A 12 31.64 22.92 4.15
CA GLU A 12 31.59 21.51 4.57
C GLU A 12 30.19 20.92 4.51
N PHE A 13 29.17 21.69 4.91
CA PHE A 13 27.78 21.24 4.87
C PHE A 13 27.31 20.99 3.43
N LEU A 14 27.64 21.88 2.50
CA LEU A 14 27.36 21.70 1.07
C LEU A 14 28.06 20.46 0.50
N LYS A 15 29.33 20.23 0.86
CA LYS A 15 30.05 19.00 0.47
C LYS A 15 29.37 17.73 1.02
N ARG A 16 28.88 17.76 2.26
CA ARG A 16 28.17 16.62 2.86
C ARG A 16 26.83 16.36 2.16
N ILE A 17 26.09 17.40 1.81
CA ILE A 17 24.85 17.28 1.04
C ILE A 17 25.14 16.69 -0.34
N GLU A 18 26.16 17.18 -1.04
CA GLU A 18 26.57 16.68 -2.36
C GLU A 18 27.00 15.20 -2.30
N ILE A 19 27.73 14.79 -1.25
CA ILE A 19 28.08 13.39 -1.03
C ILE A 19 26.83 12.53 -0.75
N ILE A 20 25.84 13.06 -0.02
CA ILE A 20 24.59 12.33 0.28
C ILE A 20 23.74 12.17 -0.99
N THR A 21 23.62 13.21 -1.82
CA THR A 21 22.89 13.14 -3.10
C THR A 21 23.58 12.18 -4.06
N MET A 22 24.92 12.24 -4.19
CA MET A 22 25.68 11.29 -5.00
C MET A 22 25.54 9.84 -4.51
N LYS A 23 25.53 9.59 -3.20
CA LYS A 23 25.28 8.23 -2.66
C LYS A 23 23.87 7.73 -3.01
N LYS A 24 22.87 8.60 -3.01
CA LYS A 24 21.49 8.27 -3.40
C LYS A 24 21.41 7.95 -4.90
N ASP A 25 22.12 8.70 -5.73
CA ASP A 25 22.15 8.49 -7.18
C ASP A 25 22.94 7.22 -7.55
N LEU A 26 24.05 6.93 -6.87
CA LEU A 26 24.77 5.66 -7.02
C LEU A 26 23.93 4.46 -6.58
N ARG A 27 23.12 4.60 -5.53
CA ARG A 27 22.19 3.53 -5.11
C ARG A 27 21.11 3.29 -6.16
N LYS A 28 20.52 4.35 -6.73
CA LYS A 28 19.56 4.26 -7.84
C LYS A 28 20.16 3.63 -9.09
N LEU A 29 21.42 3.95 -9.42
CA LEU A 29 22.14 3.33 -10.55
C LEU A 29 22.36 1.84 -10.32
N ARG A 30 22.76 1.42 -9.11
CA ARG A 30 22.90 0.00 -8.77
C ARG A 30 21.58 -0.75 -8.79
N GLU A 31 20.50 -0.13 -8.31
CA GLU A 31 19.16 -0.70 -8.38
C GLU A 31 18.68 -0.84 -9.83
N ALA A 32 18.93 0.16 -10.68
CA ALA A 32 18.62 0.11 -12.10
C ALA A 32 19.44 -0.97 -12.84
N ASP A 33 20.72 -1.14 -12.51
CA ASP A 33 21.56 -2.19 -13.07
C ASP A 33 21.13 -3.58 -12.58
N ALA A 34 20.78 -3.73 -11.29
CA ALA A 34 20.23 -4.98 -10.76
C ALA A 34 18.89 -5.36 -11.42
N ILE A 35 18.03 -4.39 -11.71
CA ILE A 35 16.78 -4.61 -12.44
C ILE A 35 17.08 -5.03 -13.90
N LYS A 36 18.05 -4.38 -14.56
CA LYS A 36 18.49 -4.78 -15.91
C LYS A 36 19.07 -6.18 -15.93
N GLU A 37 19.92 -6.54 -14.95
CA GLU A 37 20.47 -7.90 -14.85
C GLU A 37 19.40 -8.94 -14.57
N LYS A 38 18.45 -8.67 -13.65
CA LYS A 38 17.29 -9.54 -13.43
C LYS A 38 16.48 -9.72 -14.71
N SER A 39 16.22 -8.64 -15.47
CA SER A 39 15.52 -8.72 -16.75
C SER A 39 16.28 -9.52 -17.81
N LYS A 40 17.62 -9.48 -17.77
CA LYS A 40 18.52 -10.25 -18.65
C LYS A 40 18.56 -11.72 -18.28
N ILE A 41 18.48 -12.05 -16.99
CA ILE A 41 18.37 -13.42 -16.49
C ILE A 41 17.00 -14.01 -16.83
N VAL A 42 15.92 -13.24 -16.71
CA VAL A 42 14.57 -13.68 -17.09
C VAL A 42 14.46 -13.90 -18.60
N SER A 43 15.05 -13.01 -19.42
CA SER A 43 15.03 -13.16 -20.89
C SER A 43 16.06 -14.15 -21.44
N GLY A 44 17.18 -14.37 -20.74
CA GLY A 44 18.26 -15.27 -21.15
C GLY A 44 18.17 -16.68 -20.55
N GLY A 45 17.59 -16.83 -19.35
CA GLY A 45 17.45 -18.10 -18.63
C GLY A 45 16.43 -19.04 -19.27
N PHE A 46 15.44 -18.50 -19.99
CA PHE A 46 14.41 -19.31 -20.67
C PHE A 46 14.89 -19.94 -21.99
N LYS A 47 16.04 -19.51 -22.53
CA LYS A 47 16.57 -20.02 -23.81
C LYS A 47 17.62 -21.14 -23.68
N LYS A 48 18.09 -21.46 -22.47
CA LYS A 48 19.19 -22.43 -22.30
C LYS A 48 18.81 -23.77 -21.67
N THR A 49 17.59 -23.94 -21.14
CA THR A 49 17.19 -25.18 -20.44
C THR A 49 16.12 -26.01 -21.14
N PHE A 50 15.60 -25.58 -22.29
CA PHE A 50 14.70 -26.40 -23.09
C PHE A 50 15.21 -26.49 -24.53
N GLY A 51 15.85 -27.61 -24.85
CA GLY A 51 16.09 -28.02 -26.22
C GLY A 51 14.75 -28.28 -26.88
N PHE A 52 14.26 -27.34 -27.68
CA PHE A 52 13.19 -27.58 -28.64
C PHE A 52 13.55 -26.90 -29.95
N ALA A 53 13.33 -27.68 -31.01
CA ALA A 53 13.69 -27.40 -32.38
C ALA A 53 13.23 -26.02 -32.85
N GLN A 54 14.07 -25.42 -33.69
CA GLN A 54 13.63 -24.37 -34.61
C GLN A 54 12.56 -24.97 -35.52
N ASP A 55 11.33 -24.50 -35.41
CA ASP A 55 10.44 -24.38 -36.55
C ASP A 55 9.71 -23.04 -36.50
N GLY A 56 9.77 -22.35 -37.63
CA GLY A 56 9.24 -21.01 -37.78
C GLY A 56 7.73 -20.96 -37.60
N SER A 57 7.29 -20.13 -36.66
CA SER A 57 5.96 -19.53 -36.72
C SER A 57 5.95 -18.19 -35.97
N THR A 58 5.45 -17.18 -36.69
CA THR A 58 4.90 -15.88 -36.29
C THR A 58 5.09 -15.36 -34.84
N PRO A 59 5.57 -14.11 -34.65
CA PRO A 59 5.62 -13.48 -33.33
C PRO A 59 4.23 -12.90 -32.99
N ASN A 60 3.27 -13.76 -32.66
CA ASN A 60 2.03 -13.30 -32.06
C ASN A 60 2.25 -13.15 -30.55
N LYS A 61 2.35 -11.89 -30.11
CA LYS A 61 2.63 -11.45 -28.75
C LYS A 61 1.49 -11.83 -27.80
N ALA A 62 1.44 -13.08 -27.35
CA ALA A 62 0.84 -13.39 -26.06
C ALA A 62 1.88 -13.02 -24.99
N VAL A 63 1.79 -11.79 -24.46
CA VAL A 63 2.44 -11.49 -23.18
C VAL A 63 1.88 -12.49 -22.18
N PRO A 64 2.71 -13.33 -21.53
CA PRO A 64 2.28 -14.29 -20.52
C PRO A 64 1.33 -13.59 -19.55
N GLU A 65 0.16 -14.17 -19.32
CA GLU A 65 -0.90 -13.60 -18.47
C GLU A 65 -0.35 -13.16 -17.10
N GLU A 66 0.61 -13.92 -16.57
CA GLU A 66 1.39 -13.63 -15.36
C GLU A 66 2.12 -12.28 -15.38
N LEU A 67 2.67 -11.87 -16.54
CA LEU A 67 3.35 -10.57 -16.67
C LEU A 67 2.37 -9.40 -16.74
N LYS A 68 1.13 -9.62 -17.17
CA LYS A 68 0.07 -8.61 -17.09
C LYS A 68 -0.40 -8.47 -15.65
N GLU A 69 -0.63 -9.60 -14.96
CA GLU A 69 -1.01 -9.58 -13.54
C GLU A 69 0.05 -8.92 -12.65
N ILE A 70 1.34 -9.19 -12.89
CA ILE A 70 2.43 -8.56 -12.13
C ILE A 70 2.46 -7.05 -12.38
N LYS A 71 2.27 -6.60 -13.62
CA LYS A 71 2.20 -5.17 -13.96
C LYS A 71 0.98 -4.49 -13.33
N GLU A 72 -0.18 -5.12 -13.40
CA GLU A 72 -1.40 -4.61 -12.75
C GLU A 72 -1.24 -4.52 -11.24
N LYS A 73 -0.65 -5.54 -10.59
CA LYS A 73 -0.35 -5.51 -9.15
C LYS A 73 0.60 -4.35 -8.81
N PHE A 74 1.64 -4.15 -9.62
CA PHE A 74 2.60 -3.06 -9.41
C PHE A 74 1.97 -1.68 -9.61
N GLU A 75 1.14 -1.50 -10.63
CA GLU A 75 0.41 -0.25 -10.86
C GLU A 75 -0.60 0.03 -9.73
N ARG A 76 -1.32 -0.99 -9.25
CA ARG A 76 -2.21 -0.86 -8.08
C ARG A 76 -1.44 -0.47 -6.82
N GLU A 77 -0.30 -1.10 -6.55
CA GLU A 77 0.54 -0.79 -5.40
C GLU A 77 1.10 0.64 -5.48
N LYS A 78 1.46 1.10 -6.68
CA LYS A 78 1.89 2.48 -6.91
C LYS A 78 0.78 3.48 -6.61
N ILE A 79 -0.44 3.23 -7.12
CA ILE A 79 -1.61 4.08 -6.85
C ILE A 79 -1.95 4.10 -5.34
N LEU A 80 -1.89 2.94 -4.67
CA LEU A 80 -2.11 2.85 -3.22
C LEU A 80 -1.09 3.67 -2.43
N ASN A 81 0.19 3.60 -2.81
CA ASN A 81 1.24 4.41 -2.19
C ASN A 81 1.07 5.90 -2.46
N GLU A 82 0.70 6.30 -3.68
CA GLU A 82 0.42 7.71 -4.01
C GLU A 82 -0.75 8.25 -3.19
N ASN A 83 -1.84 7.49 -3.05
CA ASN A 83 -2.98 7.84 -2.21
C ASN A 83 -2.58 7.97 -0.73
N TYR A 84 -1.74 7.06 -0.22
CA TYR A 84 -1.25 7.11 1.15
C TYR A 84 -0.40 8.36 1.43
N ILE A 85 0.47 8.74 0.48
CA ILE A 85 1.27 9.97 0.60
C ILE A 85 0.37 11.21 0.61
N GLN A 86 -0.64 11.26 -0.27
CA GLN A 86 -1.60 12.35 -0.32
C GLN A 86 -2.44 12.44 0.96
N GLU A 87 -2.82 11.30 1.56
CA GLU A 87 -3.53 11.25 2.85
C GLU A 87 -2.66 11.84 3.98
N ILE A 88 -1.38 11.48 4.04
CA ILE A 88 -0.43 12.06 5.02
C ILE A 88 -0.28 13.57 4.81
N GLU A 89 -0.16 14.03 3.58
CA GLU A 89 -0.04 15.46 3.27
C GLU A 89 -1.31 16.23 3.64
N ALA A 90 -2.48 15.66 3.37
CA ALA A 90 -3.76 16.21 3.78
C ALA A 90 -3.89 16.27 5.31
N GLU A 91 -3.51 15.21 6.03
CA GLU A 91 -3.50 15.19 7.50
C GLU A 91 -2.58 16.27 8.08
N LYS A 92 -1.38 16.45 7.51
CA LYS A 92 -0.46 17.53 7.91
C LYS A 92 -1.08 18.91 7.73
N GLN A 93 -1.78 19.13 6.61
CA GLN A 93 -2.48 20.39 6.37
C GLN A 93 -3.64 20.59 7.34
N LEU A 94 -4.41 19.53 7.64
CA LEU A 94 -5.53 19.59 8.60
C LEU A 94 -5.07 19.90 10.02
N LYS A 95 -3.90 19.39 10.44
CA LYS A 95 -3.31 19.73 11.75
C LYS A 95 -3.09 21.23 11.93
N ASN A 96 -2.86 22.00 10.86
CA ASN A 96 -2.67 23.45 10.97
C ASN A 96 -3.95 24.18 11.39
N TYR A 97 -5.12 23.65 11.00
CA TYR A 97 -6.44 24.19 11.31
C TYR A 97 -7.04 23.65 12.61
N ALA A 98 -6.31 22.79 13.32
CA ALA A 98 -6.73 22.24 14.60
C ALA A 98 -6.50 23.23 15.75
N ASN A 99 -7.39 23.21 16.75
CA ASN A 99 -7.22 23.92 18.02
C ASN A 99 -6.06 23.32 18.83
N GLU A 100 -5.53 24.06 19.82
CA GLU A 100 -4.43 23.55 20.66
C GLU A 100 -4.82 22.26 21.40
N GLU A 101 -6.04 22.16 21.92
CA GLU A 101 -6.54 20.94 22.57
C GLU A 101 -6.60 19.75 21.61
N GLU A 102 -7.08 19.95 20.37
CA GLU A 102 -7.12 18.91 19.33
C GLU A 102 -5.71 18.48 18.92
N LYS A 103 -4.77 19.44 18.78
CA LYS A 103 -3.37 19.17 18.49
C LYS A 103 -2.72 18.33 19.60
N GLN A 104 -2.96 18.67 20.86
CA GLN A 104 -2.46 17.90 22.00
C GLN A 104 -3.05 16.49 22.00
N ARG A 105 -4.35 16.35 21.76
CA ARG A 105 -5.01 15.03 21.69
C ARG A 105 -4.48 14.17 20.55
N ILE A 106 -4.32 14.74 19.36
CA ILE A 106 -3.70 14.08 18.20
C ILE A 106 -2.28 13.64 18.56
N PHE A 107 -1.48 14.51 19.16
CA PHE A 107 -0.10 14.18 19.55
C PHE A 107 -0.04 13.01 20.54
N ILE A 108 -0.90 13.00 21.57
CA ILE A 108 -0.96 11.91 22.55
C ILE A 108 -1.34 10.60 21.85
N LEU A 109 -2.39 10.61 21.02
CA LEU A 109 -2.83 9.41 20.29
C LEU A 109 -1.77 8.90 19.32
N GLU A 110 -1.07 9.79 18.61
CA GLU A 110 0.03 9.42 17.72
C GLU A 110 1.21 8.82 18.48
N SER A 111 1.56 9.38 19.65
CA SER A 111 2.62 8.81 20.49
C SER A 111 2.25 7.40 21.00
N GLN A 112 1.02 7.21 21.46
CA GLN A 112 0.51 5.90 21.90
C GLN A 112 0.49 4.90 20.75
N LYS A 113 0.08 5.31 19.55
CA LYS A 113 0.13 4.47 18.35
C LYS A 113 1.55 4.01 18.06
N ILE A 114 2.52 4.93 18.05
CA ILE A 114 3.93 4.61 17.79
C ILE A 114 4.47 3.63 18.85
N GLU A 115 4.11 3.81 20.12
CA GLU A 115 4.51 2.89 21.19
C GLU A 115 3.92 1.49 21.02
N LEU A 116 2.64 1.39 20.67
CA LEU A 116 1.99 0.10 20.40
C LEU A 116 2.58 -0.58 19.16
N GLU A 117 2.83 0.16 18.08
CA GLU A 117 3.49 -0.36 16.89
C GLU A 117 4.90 -0.88 17.18
N LYS A 118 5.64 -0.21 18.06
CA LYS A 118 6.94 -0.70 18.53
C LYS A 118 6.80 -1.99 19.33
N LYS A 119 5.84 -2.06 20.26
CA LYS A 119 5.57 -3.28 21.05
C LYS A 119 5.24 -4.47 20.16
N VAL A 120 4.36 -4.29 19.15
CA VAL A 120 4.05 -5.32 18.15
C VAL A 120 5.31 -5.80 17.43
N LYS A 121 6.17 -4.87 17.00
CA LYS A 121 7.44 -5.23 16.34
C LYS A 121 8.40 -5.95 17.28
N ASP A 122 8.49 -5.51 18.54
CA ASP A 122 9.38 -6.10 19.54
C ASP A 122 8.94 -7.51 19.93
N GLU A 123 7.64 -7.76 20.13
CA GLU A 123 7.08 -9.09 20.37
C GLU A 123 7.38 -10.03 19.20
N ARG A 124 7.14 -9.55 17.98
CA ARG A 124 7.42 -10.29 16.76
C ARG A 124 8.89 -10.64 16.58
N LEU A 125 9.80 -9.70 16.88
CA LEU A 125 11.23 -9.91 16.69
C LEU A 125 11.88 -10.73 17.80
N ARG A 126 11.38 -10.62 19.04
CA ARG A 126 12.00 -11.29 20.20
C ARG A 126 11.44 -12.69 20.43
N GLN A 127 10.12 -12.87 20.32
CA GLN A 127 9.47 -14.08 20.80
C GLN A 127 9.20 -15.10 19.69
N GLU A 128 8.75 -14.66 18.51
CA GLU A 128 8.45 -15.59 17.40
C GLU A 128 9.67 -16.41 16.96
N PRO A 129 10.87 -15.83 16.72
CA PRO A 129 12.00 -16.61 16.22
C PRO A 129 12.48 -17.64 17.24
N ALA A 130 12.47 -17.27 18.53
CA ALA A 130 12.88 -18.16 19.61
C ALA A 130 11.95 -19.38 19.72
N LEU A 131 10.63 -19.16 19.65
CA LEU A 131 9.66 -20.26 19.67
C LEU A 131 9.70 -21.11 18.40
N VAL A 132 9.90 -20.49 17.23
CA VAL A 132 10.04 -21.21 15.96
C VAL A 132 11.29 -22.09 15.97
N MET A 133 12.42 -21.57 16.46
CA MET A 133 13.65 -22.36 16.62
C MET A 133 13.43 -23.51 17.60
N LYS A 134 12.90 -23.23 18.80
CA LYS A 134 12.61 -24.27 19.80
C LYS A 134 11.67 -25.35 19.27
N LYS A 135 10.64 -24.98 18.50
CA LYS A 135 9.74 -25.93 17.85
C LYS A 135 10.48 -26.77 16.80
N ASN A 136 11.38 -26.17 16.03
CA ASN A 136 12.15 -26.90 15.03
C ASN A 136 13.09 -27.92 15.69
N ASP A 137 13.78 -27.51 16.76
CA ASP A 137 14.69 -28.36 17.53
C ASP A 137 13.94 -29.58 18.09
N LEU A 138 12.80 -29.38 18.77
CA LEU A 138 11.95 -30.48 19.24
C LEU A 138 11.46 -31.40 18.10
N ASN A 139 11.13 -30.85 16.93
CA ASN A 139 10.74 -31.67 15.79
C ASN A 139 11.91 -32.49 15.21
N LEU A 140 13.15 -32.02 15.34
CA LEU A 140 14.33 -32.78 14.94
C LEU A 140 14.60 -33.90 15.95
N GLU A 141 14.58 -33.59 17.25
CA GLU A 141 14.73 -34.58 18.33
C GLU A 141 13.65 -35.67 18.24
N LYS A 142 12.38 -35.29 18.05
CA LYS A 142 11.28 -36.23 17.79
C LYS A 142 11.55 -37.14 16.60
N LYS A 143 12.05 -36.61 15.47
CA LYS A 143 12.38 -37.43 14.29
C LYS A 143 13.50 -38.42 14.58
N GLU A 144 14.52 -38.02 15.32
CA GLU A 144 15.60 -38.94 15.74
C GLU A 144 15.08 -40.06 16.63
N ILE A 145 14.16 -39.76 17.55
CA ILE A 145 13.51 -40.74 18.43
C ILE A 145 12.58 -41.66 17.61
N GLU A 146 11.84 -41.13 16.64
CA GLU A 146 11.01 -41.93 15.72
C GLU A 146 11.85 -42.90 14.86
N LEU A 147 13.05 -42.50 14.45
CA LEU A 147 13.97 -43.39 13.73
C LEU A 147 14.42 -44.55 14.64
N LYS A 148 14.79 -44.27 15.89
CA LYS A 148 15.11 -45.30 16.89
C LYS A 148 13.93 -46.26 17.10
N LEU A 149 12.70 -45.73 17.14
CA LEU A 149 11.49 -46.55 17.26
C LEU A 149 11.31 -47.49 16.06
N ARG A 150 11.54 -47.01 14.84
CA ARG A 150 11.47 -47.83 13.62
C ARG A 150 12.53 -48.93 13.62
N ASP A 151 13.74 -48.62 14.05
CA ASP A 151 14.82 -49.61 14.14
C ASP A 151 14.48 -50.71 15.16
N LEU A 152 13.94 -50.34 16.34
CA LEU A 152 13.48 -51.30 17.34
C LEU A 152 12.33 -52.17 16.83
N ARG A 153 11.34 -51.59 16.14
CA ARG A 153 10.24 -52.36 15.51
C ARG A 153 10.75 -53.35 14.46
N SER A 154 11.73 -52.94 13.64
CA SER A 154 12.33 -53.85 12.66
C SER A 154 13.11 -54.99 13.32
N GLN A 155 13.75 -54.74 14.47
CA GLN A 155 14.42 -55.80 15.24
C GLN A 155 13.40 -56.76 15.88
N GLU A 156 12.31 -56.22 16.45
CA GLU A 156 11.20 -57.00 17.01
C GLU A 156 10.58 -57.93 15.95
N GLU A 157 10.24 -57.41 14.77
CA GLU A 157 9.69 -58.20 13.66
C GLU A 157 10.62 -59.34 13.22
N LYS A 158 11.94 -59.12 13.23
CA LYS A 158 12.93 -60.16 12.90
C LYS A 158 12.97 -61.26 13.96
N LEU A 159 12.98 -60.90 15.24
CA LEU A 159 12.98 -61.88 16.33
C LEU A 159 11.67 -62.67 16.38
N GLU A 160 10.52 -62.04 16.17
CA GLU A 160 9.23 -62.72 16.09
C GLU A 160 9.16 -63.70 14.90
N ALA A 161 9.75 -63.32 13.75
CA ALA A 161 9.84 -64.22 12.60
C ALA A 161 10.73 -65.43 12.90
N GLU A 162 11.87 -65.22 13.57
CA GLU A 162 12.76 -66.30 14.02
C GLU A 162 12.06 -67.22 15.04
N GLU A 163 11.32 -66.65 16.00
CA GLU A 163 10.55 -67.40 16.99
C GLU A 163 9.49 -68.30 16.32
N LYS A 164 8.76 -67.77 15.32
CA LYS A 164 7.79 -68.55 14.53
C LYS A 164 8.46 -69.72 13.82
N VAL A 165 9.61 -69.51 13.19
CA VAL A 165 10.38 -70.58 12.52
C VAL A 165 10.84 -71.63 13.53
N ILE A 166 11.31 -71.24 14.72
CA ILE A 166 11.72 -72.18 15.77
C ILE A 166 10.52 -72.96 16.32
N SER A 167 9.38 -72.31 16.54
CA SER A 167 8.14 -72.96 16.99
C SER A 167 7.62 -73.99 15.98
N GLU A 168 7.68 -73.68 14.68
CA GLU A 168 7.32 -74.61 13.61
C GLU A 168 8.28 -75.81 13.56
N ARG A 169 9.59 -75.58 13.71
CA ARG A 169 10.60 -76.65 13.79
C ARG A 169 10.38 -77.55 15.00
N GLU A 170 10.14 -76.97 16.19
CA GLU A 170 9.86 -77.70 17.43
C GLU A 170 8.67 -78.66 17.26
N LYS A 171 7.59 -78.19 16.60
CA LYS A 171 6.40 -79.00 16.28
C LYS A 171 6.68 -80.11 15.27
N ALA A 172 7.58 -79.87 14.30
CA ALA A 172 7.89 -80.82 13.23
C ALA A 172 8.88 -81.91 13.68
N THR A 173 9.79 -81.61 14.60
CA THR A 173 10.75 -82.59 15.14
C THR A 173 10.10 -83.60 16.05
N ASN A 174 10.47 -84.88 15.92
CA ASN A 174 10.07 -85.96 16.85
C ASN A 174 11.19 -86.38 17.81
N VAL A 175 12.36 -85.74 17.72
CA VAL A 175 13.55 -86.07 18.53
C VAL A 175 13.50 -85.28 19.85
N PRO A 176 13.45 -85.95 21.03
CA PRO A 176 13.29 -85.27 22.32
C PRO A 176 14.44 -84.32 22.69
N LEU A 177 15.69 -84.71 22.42
CA LEU A 177 16.87 -83.86 22.67
C LEU A 177 16.84 -82.57 21.83
N GLU A 178 16.43 -82.68 20.57
CA GLU A 178 16.34 -81.54 19.66
C GLU A 178 15.22 -80.59 20.10
N LYS A 179 14.07 -81.12 20.55
CA LYS A 179 12.98 -80.33 21.14
C LYS A 179 13.46 -79.51 22.34
N GLU A 180 14.20 -80.10 23.26
CA GLU A 180 14.69 -79.38 24.44
C GLU A 180 15.65 -78.24 24.04
N THR A 181 16.49 -78.44 23.03
CA THR A 181 17.36 -77.37 22.51
C THR A 181 16.57 -76.25 21.83
N LEU A 182 15.55 -76.59 21.04
CA LEU A 182 14.69 -75.62 20.37
C LEU A 182 13.85 -74.82 21.38
N GLU A 183 13.37 -75.46 22.44
CA GLU A 183 12.64 -74.80 23.53
C GLU A 183 13.53 -73.78 24.25
N LYS A 184 14.78 -74.13 24.58
CA LYS A 184 15.75 -73.18 25.17
C LYS A 184 15.99 -71.99 24.24
N THR A 185 16.18 -72.23 22.94
CA THR A 185 16.34 -71.13 21.98
C THR A 185 15.10 -70.25 21.85
N ARG A 186 13.89 -70.83 21.98
CA ARG A 186 12.63 -70.07 22.01
C ARG A 186 12.56 -69.17 23.24
N GLN A 187 12.88 -69.71 24.42
CA GLN A 187 12.91 -68.93 25.67
C GLN A 187 13.93 -67.79 25.60
N ASP A 188 15.12 -68.02 25.02
CA ASP A 188 16.13 -66.99 24.81
C ASP A 188 15.65 -65.89 23.83
N LEU A 189 14.91 -66.25 22.78
CA LEU A 189 14.30 -65.27 21.85
C LEU A 189 13.19 -64.48 22.53
N GLU A 190 12.32 -65.13 23.30
CA GLU A 190 11.22 -64.48 24.03
C GLU A 190 11.77 -63.46 25.04
N ALA A 191 12.84 -63.80 25.77
CA ALA A 191 13.52 -62.87 26.66
C ALA A 191 14.08 -61.65 25.91
N LYS A 192 14.67 -61.85 24.72
CA LYS A 192 15.15 -60.75 23.87
C LYS A 192 14.01 -59.88 23.35
N ILE A 193 12.88 -60.47 22.95
CA ILE A 193 11.69 -59.73 22.51
C ILE A 193 11.19 -58.84 23.66
N GLN A 194 11.08 -59.38 24.88
CA GLN A 194 10.68 -58.60 26.05
C GLN A 194 11.65 -57.45 26.37
N GLU A 195 12.96 -57.64 26.18
CA GLU A 195 13.94 -56.56 26.33
C GLU A 195 13.78 -55.46 25.27
N ILE A 196 13.50 -55.83 24.01
CA ILE A 196 13.24 -54.87 22.94
C ILE A 196 11.92 -54.14 23.18
N GLU A 197 10.88 -54.83 23.65
CA GLU A 197 9.60 -54.21 23.98
C GLU A 197 9.75 -53.16 25.09
N LYS A 198 10.53 -53.45 26.14
CA LYS A 198 10.83 -52.46 27.18
C LYS A 198 11.51 -51.21 26.61
N LYS A 199 12.50 -51.39 25.74
CA LYS A 199 13.16 -50.26 25.05
C LYS A 199 12.19 -49.51 24.14
N ARG A 200 11.29 -50.21 23.45
CA ARG A 200 10.23 -49.60 22.63
C ARG A 200 9.33 -48.69 23.46
N TRP A 201 8.88 -49.18 24.62
CA TRP A 201 8.03 -48.41 25.52
C TRP A 201 8.73 -47.18 26.10
N GLU A 202 10.03 -47.27 26.38
CA GLU A 202 10.85 -46.12 26.81
C GLU A 202 10.91 -45.05 25.72
N VAL A 203 11.20 -45.45 24.48
CA VAL A 203 11.22 -44.56 23.31
C VAL A 203 9.84 -43.94 23.04
N GLU A 204 8.76 -44.71 23.13
CA GLU A 204 7.39 -44.19 22.98
C GLU A 204 7.03 -43.16 24.08
N ARG A 205 7.53 -43.37 25.30
CA ARG A 205 7.37 -42.39 26.39
C ARG A 205 8.17 -41.11 26.12
N GLU A 206 9.36 -41.19 25.53
CA GLU A 206 10.12 -40.02 25.10
C GLU A 206 9.39 -39.23 24.01
N ILE A 207 8.81 -39.90 23.00
CA ILE A 207 7.97 -39.26 21.97
C ILE A 207 6.78 -38.53 22.61
N SER A 208 6.12 -39.15 23.58
CA SER A 208 5.00 -38.50 24.28
C SER A 208 5.42 -37.24 25.04
N LYS A 209 6.63 -37.22 25.64
CA LYS A 209 7.19 -36.03 26.29
C LYS A 209 7.52 -34.92 25.28
N GLU A 210 8.12 -35.28 24.16
CA GLU A 210 8.37 -34.36 23.03
C GLU A 210 7.07 -33.74 22.54
N ASP A 211 6.03 -34.54 22.32
CA ASP A 211 4.72 -34.07 21.87
C ASP A 211 4.10 -33.08 22.86
N SER A 212 4.16 -33.38 24.17
CA SER A 212 3.69 -32.45 25.18
C SER A 212 4.49 -31.13 25.18
N SER A 213 5.79 -31.19 24.90
CA SER A 213 6.65 -30.01 24.81
C SER A 213 6.33 -29.17 23.57
N ILE A 214 6.05 -29.82 22.44
CA ILE A 214 5.59 -29.18 21.21
C ILE A 214 4.22 -28.52 21.41
N GLU A 215 3.30 -29.16 22.13
CA GLU A 215 2.00 -28.58 22.48
C GLU A 215 2.14 -27.31 23.32
N ILE A 216 3.01 -27.31 24.34
CA ILE A 216 3.30 -26.12 25.14
C ILE A 216 3.82 -24.99 24.26
N VAL A 217 4.78 -25.26 23.37
CA VAL A 217 5.32 -24.24 22.45
C VAL A 217 4.23 -23.72 21.51
N ASN A 218 3.32 -24.57 21.03
CA ASN A 218 2.18 -24.15 20.21
C ASN A 218 1.18 -23.29 21.00
N GLN A 219 0.96 -23.58 22.28
CA GLN A 219 0.12 -22.75 23.14
C GLN A 219 0.74 -21.37 23.36
N ASP A 220 2.04 -21.31 23.62
CA ASP A 220 2.76 -20.04 23.79
C ASP A 220 2.75 -19.22 22.49
N TYR A 221 2.89 -19.87 21.33
CA TYR A 221 2.75 -19.22 20.03
C TYR A 221 1.34 -18.62 19.83
N LYS A 222 0.29 -19.33 20.26
CA LYS A 222 -1.08 -18.82 20.22
C LYS A 222 -1.27 -17.61 21.15
N LYS A 223 -0.64 -17.60 22.33
CA LYS A 223 -0.71 -16.44 23.25
C LYS A 223 -0.11 -15.20 22.60
N ILE A 224 1.06 -15.32 21.97
CA ILE A 224 1.71 -14.21 21.27
C ILE A 224 0.84 -13.68 20.12
N ILE A 225 0.24 -14.57 19.33
CA ILE A 225 -0.68 -14.15 18.25
C ILE A 225 -1.88 -13.37 18.83
N ASN A 226 -2.44 -13.82 19.95
CA ASN A 226 -3.56 -13.14 20.59
C ASN A 226 -3.13 -11.77 21.12
N GLU A 227 -1.98 -11.67 21.79
CA GLU A 227 -1.40 -10.40 22.24
C GLU A 227 -1.14 -9.44 21.06
N GLU A 228 -0.60 -9.94 19.96
CA GLU A 228 -0.35 -9.16 18.75
C GLU A 228 -1.67 -8.63 18.15
N ASN A 229 -2.71 -9.47 18.12
CA ASN A 229 -4.03 -9.09 17.63
C ASN A 229 -4.70 -8.06 18.54
N ASP A 230 -4.58 -8.19 19.86
CA ASP A 230 -5.10 -7.22 20.82
C ASP A 230 -4.40 -5.86 20.66
N LEU A 231 -3.08 -5.86 20.47
CA LEU A 231 -2.32 -4.64 20.18
C LEU A 231 -2.73 -4.00 18.86
N LYS A 232 -2.90 -4.80 17.80
CA LYS A 232 -3.42 -4.33 16.51
C LYS A 232 -4.81 -3.73 16.65
N GLN A 233 -5.70 -4.37 17.41
CA GLN A 233 -7.05 -3.85 17.65
C GLN A 233 -6.99 -2.49 18.35
N ARG A 234 -6.15 -2.34 19.38
CA ARG A 234 -5.92 -1.04 20.05
C ARG A 234 -5.40 0.02 19.09
N ILE A 235 -4.49 -0.33 18.18
CA ILE A 235 -4.02 0.59 17.12
C ILE A 235 -5.19 1.01 16.22
N THR A 236 -6.04 0.08 15.79
CA THR A 236 -7.21 0.43 14.96
C THR A 236 -8.21 1.33 15.69
N ASP A 237 -8.36 1.18 17.00
CA ASP A 237 -9.23 2.04 17.79
C ASP A 237 -8.65 3.45 17.95
N ILE A 238 -7.33 3.58 18.12
CA ILE A 238 -6.64 4.88 18.05
C ILE A 238 -6.83 5.52 16.68
N ASP A 239 -6.70 4.76 15.59
CA ASP A 239 -6.92 5.26 14.23
C ASP A 239 -8.36 5.75 14.01
N LYS A 240 -9.36 5.06 14.58
CA LYS A 240 -10.76 5.53 14.55
C LYS A 240 -10.91 6.86 15.30
N GLN A 241 -10.29 6.99 16.48
CA GLN A 241 -10.32 8.23 17.26
C GLN A 241 -9.64 9.38 16.51
N LEU A 242 -8.48 9.14 15.89
CA LEU A 242 -7.80 10.13 15.06
C LEU A 242 -8.67 10.56 13.88
N ARG A 243 -9.28 9.61 13.16
CA ARG A 243 -10.22 9.91 12.05
C ARG A 243 -11.42 10.73 12.50
N GLN A 244 -11.96 10.47 13.70
CA GLN A 244 -13.06 11.26 14.27
C GLN A 244 -12.63 12.70 14.56
N ILE A 245 -11.43 12.91 15.12
CA ILE A 245 -10.91 14.27 15.36
C ILE A 245 -10.70 15.00 14.01
N TYR A 246 -10.07 14.32 13.04
CA TYR A 246 -9.87 14.92 11.72
C TYR A 246 -11.17 15.23 10.99
N SER A 247 -12.20 14.37 11.09
CA SER A 247 -13.50 14.64 10.47
C SER A 247 -14.21 15.84 11.09
N GLN A 248 -14.12 16.03 12.42
CA GLN A 248 -14.60 17.22 13.11
C GLN A 248 -13.89 18.49 12.62
N ILE A 249 -12.56 18.45 12.48
CA ILE A 249 -11.77 19.56 11.95
C ILE A 249 -12.20 19.90 10.52
N VAL A 250 -12.37 18.88 9.66
CA VAL A 250 -12.81 19.07 8.27
C VAL A 250 -14.20 19.70 8.20
N GLN A 251 -15.16 19.21 8.99
CA GLN A 251 -16.51 19.76 9.04
C GLN A 251 -16.51 21.24 9.41
N ARG A 252 -15.76 21.60 10.46
CA ARG A 252 -15.61 22.99 10.89
C ARG A 252 -14.99 23.87 9.79
N ILE A 253 -13.95 23.41 9.11
CA ILE A 253 -13.33 24.16 7.99
C ILE A 253 -14.34 24.34 6.85
N GLN A 254 -15.12 23.32 6.53
CA GLN A 254 -16.15 23.42 5.49
C GLN A 254 -17.25 24.41 5.86
N GLU A 255 -17.67 24.45 7.13
CA GLU A 255 -18.63 25.44 7.63
C GLU A 255 -18.09 26.87 7.54
N LEU A 256 -16.83 27.09 7.93
CA LEU A 256 -16.18 28.40 7.78
C LEU A 256 -16.13 28.85 6.31
N LYS A 257 -15.71 27.96 5.40
CA LYS A 257 -15.70 28.26 3.96
C LYS A 257 -17.10 28.51 3.38
N LYS A 258 -18.14 27.89 3.92
CA LYS A 258 -19.54 28.15 3.51
C LYS A 258 -19.97 29.54 3.95
N LYS A 259 -19.71 29.91 5.21
CA LYS A 259 -20.01 31.25 5.75
C LYS A 259 -19.29 32.35 4.97
N GLU A 260 -17.99 32.20 4.72
CA GLU A 260 -17.23 33.16 3.91
C GLU A 260 -17.81 33.35 2.50
N LYS A 261 -18.24 32.26 1.86
CA LYS A 261 -18.90 32.33 0.54
C LYS A 261 -20.27 33.01 0.61
N GLU A 262 -21.02 32.80 1.68
CA GLU A 262 -22.30 33.48 1.91
C GLU A 262 -22.08 34.98 2.15
N ASP A 263 -21.09 35.36 2.97
CA ASP A 263 -20.72 36.74 3.24
C ASP A 263 -20.22 37.47 1.98
N ILE A 264 -19.45 36.79 1.12
CA ILE A 264 -19.03 37.35 -0.18
C ILE A 264 -20.24 37.56 -1.08
N LYS A 265 -21.20 36.62 -1.10
CA LYS A 265 -22.42 36.75 -1.91
C LYS A 265 -23.30 37.90 -1.40
N THR A 266 -23.50 38.03 -0.09
CA THR A 266 -24.28 39.12 0.47
C THR A 266 -23.61 40.46 0.15
N ALA A 267 -22.30 40.59 0.36
CA ALA A 267 -21.54 41.78 -0.02
C ALA A 267 -21.66 42.12 -1.53
N GLN A 268 -21.55 41.12 -2.41
CA GLN A 268 -21.76 41.31 -3.85
C GLN A 268 -23.18 41.77 -4.18
N THR A 269 -24.20 41.23 -3.51
CA THR A 269 -25.60 41.68 -3.72
C THR A 269 -25.83 43.09 -3.20
N GLU A 270 -25.14 43.50 -2.13
CA GLU A 270 -25.21 44.87 -1.61
C GLU A 270 -24.53 45.86 -2.56
N ILE A 271 -23.33 45.51 -3.05
CA ILE A 271 -22.62 46.31 -4.08
C ILE A 271 -23.49 46.42 -5.33
N ALA A 272 -24.07 45.33 -5.82
CA ALA A 272 -24.96 45.36 -6.97
C ALA A 272 -26.20 46.24 -6.73
N LYS A 273 -26.79 46.21 -5.53
CA LYS A 273 -27.89 47.10 -5.16
C LYS A 273 -27.46 48.57 -5.17
N ILE A 274 -26.28 48.90 -4.65
CA ILE A 274 -25.72 50.25 -4.67
C ILE A 274 -25.52 50.70 -6.13
N GLU A 275 -24.88 49.89 -6.96
CA GLU A 275 -24.67 50.18 -8.38
C GLU A 275 -26.00 50.39 -9.12
N THR A 276 -27.04 49.61 -8.83
CA THR A 276 -28.36 49.81 -9.46
C THR A 276 -29.00 51.12 -9.04
N LYS A 277 -28.88 51.52 -7.76
CA LYS A 277 -29.36 52.81 -7.27
C LYS A 277 -28.61 53.97 -7.90
N GLU A 278 -27.28 53.88 -7.99
CA GLU A 278 -26.45 54.89 -8.66
C GLU A 278 -26.81 55.01 -10.14
N LYS A 279 -26.99 53.89 -10.85
CA LYS A 279 -27.45 53.90 -12.26
C LYS A 279 -28.83 54.53 -12.39
N GLU A 280 -29.76 54.23 -11.48
CA GLU A 280 -31.09 54.83 -11.46
C GLU A 280 -31.02 56.34 -11.17
N GLU A 281 -30.18 56.79 -10.23
CA GLU A 281 -29.96 58.20 -9.94
C GLU A 281 -29.32 58.93 -11.13
N VAL A 282 -28.31 58.35 -11.78
CA VAL A 282 -27.72 58.88 -13.00
C VAL A 282 -28.77 58.99 -14.11
N GLN A 283 -29.59 57.95 -14.29
CA GLN A 283 -30.69 57.96 -15.26
C GLN A 283 -31.71 59.04 -14.91
N ARG A 284 -32.16 59.14 -13.66
CA ARG A 284 -33.06 60.21 -13.20
C ARG A 284 -32.46 61.58 -13.44
N ASN A 285 -31.18 61.80 -13.17
CA ASN A 285 -30.49 63.07 -13.40
C ASN A 285 -30.36 63.41 -14.89
N GLN A 286 -30.11 62.41 -15.75
CA GLN A 286 -30.09 62.59 -17.20
C GLN A 286 -31.48 62.94 -17.75
N TRP A 287 -32.54 62.37 -17.17
CA TRP A 287 -33.93 62.57 -17.61
C TRP A 287 -34.62 63.77 -16.95
N ALA A 288 -34.17 64.18 -15.76
CA ALA A 288 -34.65 65.37 -15.04
C ALA A 288 -34.07 66.68 -15.59
N ARG A 289 -33.04 66.61 -16.46
CA ARG A 289 -32.71 67.72 -17.35
C ARG A 289 -33.86 67.90 -18.33
N SER A 290 -34.70 68.88 -18.02
CA SER A 290 -35.85 69.34 -18.80
C SER A 290 -35.62 69.27 -20.33
N PRO A 291 -36.61 68.83 -21.14
CA PRO A 291 -36.54 68.79 -22.59
C PRO A 291 -36.59 70.19 -23.25
N SER A 292 -36.09 71.24 -22.61
CA SER A 292 -36.13 72.61 -23.15
C SER A 292 -35.01 72.95 -24.14
N THR A 293 -34.15 72.01 -24.51
CA THR A 293 -33.09 72.19 -25.53
C THR A 293 -33.12 71.15 -26.66
N ARG A 294 -34.27 70.52 -26.94
CA ARG A 294 -34.43 69.62 -28.12
C ARG A 294 -34.82 70.33 -29.43
N TYR A 295 -34.84 71.67 -29.45
CA TYR A 295 -35.14 72.42 -30.68
C TYR A 295 -33.90 72.87 -31.48
N SER A 296 -32.69 72.75 -30.93
CA SER A 296 -31.47 73.14 -31.66
C SER A 296 -30.70 71.95 -32.26
N GLU A 297 -30.98 70.71 -31.83
CA GLU A 297 -30.30 69.50 -32.33
C GLU A 297 -30.54 69.16 -33.81
N LYS A 298 -31.57 69.73 -34.43
CA LYS A 298 -31.84 69.52 -35.87
C LYS A 298 -31.18 70.55 -36.79
N GLU A 299 -30.58 71.61 -36.27
CA GLU A 299 -29.84 72.59 -37.09
C GLU A 299 -28.37 72.20 -37.28
N TYR A 300 -27.76 71.49 -36.33
CA TYR A 300 -26.37 71.03 -36.45
C TYR A 300 -26.19 69.95 -37.52
N LEU A 301 -27.20 69.13 -37.76
CA LEU A 301 -27.18 68.08 -38.80
C LEU A 301 -27.32 68.63 -40.23
N ARG A 302 -27.78 69.89 -40.38
CA ARG A 302 -27.90 70.55 -41.69
C ARG A 302 -26.63 71.27 -42.14
N THR A 303 -25.69 71.55 -41.22
CA THR A 303 -24.45 72.31 -41.48
C THR A 303 -23.19 71.47 -41.46
N ILE A 304 -23.32 70.13 -41.42
CA ILE A 304 -22.17 69.21 -41.50
C ILE A 304 -21.66 69.15 -42.95
N PRO A 305 -20.38 69.46 -43.21
CA PRO A 305 -19.78 69.35 -44.54
C PRO A 305 -19.92 67.93 -45.11
N ASP A 306 -20.23 67.79 -46.39
CA ASP A 306 -20.52 66.48 -47.00
C ASP A 306 -19.39 65.45 -46.82
N LYS A 307 -18.13 65.89 -46.69
CA LYS A 307 -16.98 65.02 -46.36
C LYS A 307 -17.09 64.29 -45.01
N VAL A 308 -17.76 64.89 -44.03
CA VAL A 308 -17.94 64.28 -42.70
C VAL A 308 -19.09 63.28 -42.72
N LYS A 309 -20.13 63.52 -43.54
CA LYS A 309 -21.20 62.53 -43.78
C LYS A 309 -20.65 61.29 -44.47
N GLU A 310 -19.83 61.46 -45.50
CA GLU A 310 -19.19 60.34 -46.21
C GLU A 310 -18.26 59.54 -45.29
N ASN A 311 -17.51 60.20 -44.38
CA ASN A 311 -16.68 59.51 -43.41
C ASN A 311 -17.50 58.76 -42.34
N LEU A 312 -18.65 59.31 -41.92
CA LEU A 312 -19.57 58.64 -41.00
C LEU A 312 -20.25 57.44 -41.65
N GLU A 313 -20.62 57.54 -42.92
CA GLU A 313 -21.16 56.42 -43.70
C GLU A 313 -20.10 55.31 -43.84
N LYS A 314 -18.85 55.65 -44.18
CA LYS A 314 -17.74 54.68 -44.21
C LYS A 314 -17.45 54.07 -42.84
N GLN A 315 -17.58 54.83 -41.76
CA GLN A 315 -17.43 54.32 -40.40
C GLN A 315 -18.56 53.37 -40.02
N ALA A 316 -19.80 53.70 -40.40
CA ALA A 316 -20.96 52.86 -40.17
C ALA A 316 -20.87 51.55 -40.99
N GLU A 317 -20.46 51.62 -42.25
CA GLU A 317 -20.20 50.44 -43.08
C GLU A 317 -19.08 49.58 -42.49
N ALA A 318 -17.98 50.18 -42.04
CA ALA A 318 -16.89 49.45 -41.39
C ALA A 318 -17.35 48.80 -40.06
N GLU A 319 -18.18 49.49 -39.27
CA GLU A 319 -18.75 48.94 -38.04
C GLU A 319 -19.71 47.79 -38.33
N GLU A 320 -20.56 47.89 -39.36
CA GLU A 320 -21.42 46.80 -39.79
C GLU A 320 -20.63 45.58 -40.28
N GLU A 321 -19.55 45.78 -41.04
CA GLU A 321 -18.65 44.70 -41.42
C GLU A 321 -17.97 44.04 -40.21
N HIS A 322 -17.51 44.84 -39.25
CA HIS A 322 -16.94 44.34 -38.01
C HIS A 322 -17.95 43.53 -37.20
N ARG A 323 -19.19 44.02 -37.11
CA ARG A 323 -20.28 43.36 -36.39
C ARG A 323 -20.67 42.04 -37.06
N ARG A 324 -20.67 42.00 -38.40
CA ARG A 324 -20.90 40.79 -39.18
C ARG A 324 -19.81 39.75 -38.96
N LYS A 325 -18.52 40.15 -39.04
CA LYS A 325 -17.37 39.27 -38.75
C LYS A 325 -17.40 38.74 -37.31
N PHE A 326 -17.84 39.57 -36.37
CA PHE A 326 -17.98 39.18 -34.96
C PHE A 326 -19.05 38.09 -34.77
N LEU A 327 -20.23 38.26 -35.38
CA LEU A 327 -21.29 37.25 -35.32
C LEU A 327 -20.88 35.92 -35.97
N GLU A 328 -20.18 35.98 -37.11
CA GLU A 328 -19.64 34.78 -37.77
C GLU A 328 -18.59 34.05 -36.92
N ASN A 329 -17.75 34.81 -36.19
CA ASN A 329 -16.81 34.24 -35.22
C ASN A 329 -17.49 33.60 -33.99
N ILE A 330 -18.62 34.15 -33.53
CA ILE A 330 -19.41 33.54 -32.46
C ILE A 330 -20.03 32.23 -32.95
N GLU A 331 -20.62 32.22 -34.15
CA GLU A 331 -21.24 31.01 -34.71
C GLU A 331 -20.22 29.89 -34.94
N THR A 332 -19.02 30.23 -35.43
CA THR A 332 -17.95 29.23 -35.61
C THR A 332 -17.45 28.67 -34.29
N LYS A 333 -17.32 29.49 -33.25
CA LYS A 333 -16.98 29.01 -31.90
C LYS A 333 -18.07 28.11 -31.32
N ALA A 334 -19.34 28.48 -31.44
CA ALA A 334 -20.46 27.65 -30.99
C ALA A 334 -20.47 26.28 -31.69
N LYS A 335 -20.25 26.24 -33.01
CA LYS A 335 -20.14 24.98 -33.78
C LYS A 335 -18.92 24.14 -33.39
N GLN A 336 -17.82 24.75 -32.93
CA GLN A 336 -16.65 24.03 -32.43
C GLN A 336 -16.88 23.45 -31.03
N GLU A 337 -17.61 24.16 -30.18
CA GLU A 337 -18.02 23.67 -28.86
C GLU A 337 -18.99 22.48 -29.01
N ASP A 338 -19.99 22.56 -29.89
CA ASP A 338 -20.92 21.44 -30.16
C ASP A 338 -20.26 20.18 -30.74
N LYS A 339 -19.13 20.34 -31.45
CA LYS A 339 -18.29 19.21 -31.93
C LYS A 339 -17.36 18.63 -30.86
N LYS A 340 -17.19 19.30 -29.72
CA LYS A 340 -16.40 18.81 -28.59
C LYS A 340 -17.23 17.98 -27.61
N TYR A 341 -18.56 18.07 -27.70
CA TYR A 341 -19.52 17.40 -26.82
C TYR A 341 -20.36 16.31 -27.52
N ASN A 342 -20.11 16.05 -28.81
CA ASN A 342 -20.46 14.81 -29.52
C ASN A 342 -19.17 14.05 -29.83
#